data_AF-A0A7W0YT89-F1
#
_entry.id   AF-A0A7W0YT89-F1
#
_cell.length_a   1.000
_cell.length_b   1.000
_cell.length_c   1.000
_cell.angle_alpha   90.00
_cell.angle_beta   90.00
_cell.angle_gamma   90.00
#
_symmetry.space_group_name_H-M   'P 1'
#
loop_
_entity.id
_entity.type
_entity.pdbx_description
1 polymer ?
#
loop_
_entity_poly.entity_id
_entity_poly.type
_entity_poly.pdbx_seq_one_letter_code
_entity_poly.pdbx_strand_id
1 'polypeptide(L)'
;MAEGETPTEEELLEALDRIGVADVLVQALATTASIGFRRVSPESRDLTQARLAIEALRALDPVLRDSGADEAVVRDLEHARMNLQLAYAKAVSEAGSDTSE
;
A
#
# COMPACT_ATOMS: atom_id res chain seq x y z
N MET A 1 -27.14 -15.44 19.21
CA MET A 1 -26.44 -14.53 18.29
C MET A 1 -26.80 -13.14 18.77
N ALA A 2 -25.85 -12.38 19.32
CA ALA A 2 -26.13 -11.00 19.71
C ALA A 2 -26.32 -10.19 18.42
N GLU A 3 -27.54 -9.70 18.18
CA GLU A 3 -27.77 -8.61 17.24
C GLU A 3 -26.95 -7.42 17.74
N GLY A 4 -25.94 -7.02 16.97
CA GLY A 4 -25.04 -5.93 17.36
C GLY A 4 -25.80 -4.62 17.36
N GLU A 5 -25.95 -4.01 18.54
CA GLU A 5 -26.42 -2.63 18.70
C GLU A 5 -25.58 -1.72 17.79
N THR A 6 -26.23 -0.83 17.03
CA THR A 6 -25.52 0.16 16.25
C THR A 6 -24.90 1.18 17.21
N PRO A 7 -23.58 1.44 17.17
CA PRO A 7 -22.94 2.36 18.10
C PRO A 7 -23.53 3.77 17.97
N THR A 8 -23.59 4.46 19.10
CA THR A 8 -24.01 5.85 19.19
C THR A 8 -22.99 6.80 18.55
N GLU A 9 -23.40 8.04 18.28
CA GLU A 9 -22.50 9.06 17.72
C GLU A 9 -21.31 9.36 18.64
N GLU A 10 -21.52 9.42 19.96
CA GLU A 10 -20.48 9.65 20.95
C GLU A 10 -19.47 8.48 20.97
N GLU A 11 -19.94 7.23 20.96
CA GLU A 11 -19.07 6.05 20.90
C GLU A 11 -18.25 5.98 19.59
N LEU A 12 -18.81 6.48 18.48
CA LEU A 12 -18.09 6.56 17.21
C LEU A 12 -16.97 7.60 17.27
N LEU A 13 -17.23 8.78 17.84
CA LEU A 13 -16.22 9.83 18.01
C LEU A 13 -15.09 9.37 18.94
N GLU A 14 -15.41 8.73 20.07
CA GLU A 14 -14.41 8.15 20.98
C GLU A 14 -13.59 7.03 20.32
N ALA A 15 -14.17 6.30 19.36
CA ALA A 15 -13.43 5.32 18.58
C ALA A 15 -12.41 5.99 17.63
N LEU A 16 -12.79 7.08 16.97
CA LEU A 16 -11.91 7.83 16.07
C LEU A 16 -10.73 8.46 16.82
N ASP A 17 -10.94 8.97 18.03
CA ASP A 17 -9.89 9.56 18.88
C ASP A 17 -8.80 8.54 19.27
N ARG A 18 -9.09 7.24 19.19
CA ARG A 18 -8.14 6.15 19.48
C ARG A 18 -7.33 5.71 18.26
N ILE A 19 -7.65 6.19 17.07
CA ILE A 19 -7.00 5.75 15.82
C ILE A 19 -5.87 6.71 15.45
N GLY A 20 -4.65 6.17 15.40
CA GLY A 20 -3.49 6.90 14.90
C GLY A 20 -3.53 7.08 13.38
N VAL A 21 -3.28 8.30 12.90
CA VAL A 21 -3.13 8.56 11.46
C VAL A 21 -2.02 7.71 10.84
N ALA A 22 -0.91 7.51 11.58
CA ALA A 22 0.19 6.66 11.14
C ALA A 22 -0.26 5.21 10.89
N ASP A 23 -1.09 4.65 11.77
CA ASP A 23 -1.60 3.27 11.63
C ASP A 23 -2.49 3.13 10.40
N VAL A 24 -3.34 4.14 10.13
CA VAL A 24 -4.19 4.19 8.93
C VAL A 24 -3.32 4.24 7.67
N LEU A 25 -2.29 5.09 7.65
CA LEU A 25 -1.38 5.22 6.52
C LEU A 25 -0.61 3.92 6.27
N VAL A 26 -0.12 3.26 7.33
CA VAL A 26 0.54 1.96 7.24
C VAL A 26 -0.38 0.92 6.60
N GLN A 27 -1.63 0.80 7.06
CA GLN A 27 -2.60 -0.14 6.51
C GLN A 27 -2.94 0.16 5.04
N ALA A 28 -3.12 1.44 4.71
CA ALA A 28 -3.38 1.88 3.34
C ALA A 28 -2.20 1.57 2.41
N LEU A 29 -0.95 1.76 2.87
CA LEU A 29 0.25 1.49 2.10
C LEU A 29 0.50 -0.01 1.94
N ALA A 30 0.25 -0.83 2.96
CA ALA A 30 0.31 -2.28 2.85
C ALA A 30 -0.70 -2.80 1.80
N THR A 31 -1.92 -2.27 1.81
CA THR A 31 -2.94 -2.56 0.79
C THR A 31 -2.49 -2.09 -0.59
N THR A 32 -1.92 -0.89 -0.68
CA THR A 32 -1.39 -0.31 -1.93
C THR A 32 -0.28 -1.18 -2.53
N ALA A 33 0.65 -1.66 -1.70
CA ALA A 33 1.70 -2.59 -2.14
C ALA A 33 1.12 -3.90 -2.71
N SER A 34 0.14 -4.48 -2.00
CA SER A 34 -0.54 -5.71 -2.43
C SER A 34 -1.24 -5.54 -3.78
N ILE A 35 -1.95 -4.42 -3.97
CA ILE A 35 -2.56 -4.09 -5.26
C ILE A 35 -1.48 -3.89 -6.32
N GLY A 36 -0.39 -3.19 -6.01
CA GLY A 36 0.75 -2.99 -6.90
C GLY A 36 1.32 -4.31 -7.43
N PHE A 37 1.55 -5.29 -6.55
CA PHE A 37 2.02 -6.62 -6.95
C PHE A 37 1.05 -7.35 -7.88
N ARG A 38 -0.26 -7.22 -7.65
CA ARG A 38 -1.26 -7.75 -8.57
C ARG A 38 -1.17 -7.06 -9.94
N ARG A 39 -0.95 -5.74 -9.98
CA ARG A 39 -0.88 -4.95 -11.23
C ARG A 39 0.39 -5.14 -12.05
N VAL A 40 1.42 -5.80 -11.51
CA VAL A 40 2.59 -6.23 -12.32
C VAL A 40 2.46 -7.66 -12.84
N SER A 41 1.45 -8.43 -12.38
CA SER A 41 1.23 -9.79 -12.86
C SER A 41 0.70 -9.80 -14.31
N PRO A 42 1.02 -10.82 -15.12
CA PRO A 42 0.53 -10.91 -16.50
C PRO A 42 -1.00 -10.87 -16.63
N GLU A 43 -1.72 -11.48 -15.69
CA GLU A 43 -3.18 -11.68 -15.75
C GLU A 43 -3.97 -10.40 -15.45
N SER A 44 -3.37 -9.41 -14.79
CA SER A 44 -4.06 -8.19 -14.38
C SER A 44 -3.22 -6.93 -14.52
N ARG A 45 -2.29 -6.98 -15.49
CA ARG A 45 -1.26 -5.98 -15.75
C ARG A 45 -1.85 -4.59 -15.95
N ASP A 46 -1.41 -3.65 -15.13
CA ASP A 46 -1.66 -2.21 -15.25
C ASP A 46 -0.42 -1.46 -14.73
N LEU A 47 0.50 -1.15 -15.65
CA LEU A 47 1.78 -0.54 -15.30
C LEU A 47 1.62 0.89 -14.78
N THR A 48 0.53 1.59 -15.12
CA THR A 48 0.26 2.93 -14.60
C THR A 48 -0.10 2.85 -13.11
N GLN A 49 -0.98 1.91 -12.75
CA GLN A 49 -1.36 1.66 -11.35
C GLN A 49 -0.20 1.10 -10.53
N ALA A 50 0.60 0.19 -11.08
CA ALA A 50 1.80 -0.33 -10.40
C ALA A 50 2.82 0.78 -10.10
N ARG A 51 3.06 1.68 -11.06
CA ARG A 51 3.92 2.84 -10.87
C ARG A 51 3.37 3.77 -9.78
N LEU A 52 2.07 4.04 -9.78
CA LEU A 52 1.43 4.85 -8.74
C LEU A 52 1.65 4.26 -7.34
N ALA A 53 1.53 2.93 -7.18
CA ALA A 53 1.78 2.26 -5.91
C ALA A 53 3.23 2.44 -5.43
N ILE A 54 4.22 2.27 -6.33
CA ILE A 54 5.64 2.48 -6.04
C ILE A 54 5.91 3.91 -5.58
N GLU A 55 5.34 4.89 -6.30
CA GLU A 55 5.54 6.31 -6.00
C GLU A 55 4.87 6.72 -4.69
N ALA A 56 3.69 6.20 -4.38
CA ALA A 56 3.02 6.43 -3.10
C ALA A 56 3.84 5.90 -1.92
N LEU A 57 4.34 4.66 -2.01
CA LEU A 57 5.23 4.06 -1.01
C LEU A 57 6.51 4.88 -0.84
N ARG A 58 7.10 5.36 -1.95
CA ARG A 58 8.29 6.21 -1.90
C ARG A 58 8.04 7.55 -1.21
N ALA A 59 6.93 8.21 -1.54
CA ALA A 59 6.61 9.53 -1.03
C ALA A 59 6.28 9.53 0.46
N LEU A 60 5.63 8.47 0.95
CA LEU A 60 5.19 8.38 2.35
C LEU A 60 6.22 7.73 3.29
N ASP A 61 7.26 7.05 2.79
CA ASP A 61 8.34 6.50 3.62
C ASP A 61 8.94 7.51 4.62
N PRO A 62 9.40 8.73 4.20
CA PRO A 62 9.95 9.70 5.16
C PRO A 62 8.88 10.19 6.16
N VAL A 63 7.62 10.31 5.73
CA VAL A 63 6.52 10.76 6.60
C VAL A 63 6.27 9.76 7.73
N LEU A 64 6.30 8.46 7.43
CA LEU A 64 6.12 7.41 8.44
C LEU A 64 7.30 7.31 9.41
N ARG A 65 8.53 7.54 8.93
CA ARG A 65 9.72 7.58 9.81
C ARG A 65 9.64 8.74 10.80
N ASP A 66 9.23 9.91 10.33
CA ASP A 66 9.07 11.10 11.17
C ASP A 66 7.85 11.04 12.10
N SER A 67 6.84 10.22 11.79
CA SER A 67 5.64 10.08 12.61
C SER A 67 5.83 9.21 13.86
N GLY A 68 6.99 8.55 14.01
CA GLY A 68 7.22 7.58 15.10
C GLY A 68 6.49 6.26 14.91
N ALA A 69 6.14 5.90 13.66
CA ALA A 69 5.62 4.57 13.36
C ALA A 69 6.66 3.49 13.69
N ASP A 70 6.22 2.26 13.93
CA ASP A 70 7.11 1.15 14.23
C ASP A 70 8.15 0.95 13.10
N GLU A 71 9.44 1.06 13.44
CA GLU A 71 10.55 0.98 12.49
C GLU A 71 10.58 -0.36 11.74
N ALA A 72 10.16 -1.47 12.35
CA ALA A 72 10.08 -2.76 11.67
C ALA A 72 9.02 -2.72 10.57
N VAL A 73 7.87 -2.11 10.83
CA VAL A 73 6.77 -1.98 9.85
C VAL A 73 7.18 -1.05 8.71
N VAL A 74 7.83 0.07 9.01
CA VAL A 74 8.34 0.98 7.97
C VAL A 74 9.36 0.27 7.08
N ARG A 75 10.27 -0.50 7.66
CA ARG A 75 11.25 -1.31 6.91
C ARG A 75 10.58 -2.35 6.02
N ASP A 76 9.53 -3.01 6.49
CA ASP A 76 8.79 -3.99 5.69
C ASP A 76 8.10 -3.32 4.48
N LEU A 77 7.55 -2.12 4.64
CA LEU A 77 7.00 -1.34 3.53
C LEU A 77 8.09 -0.91 2.53
N GLU A 78 9.27 -0.53 3.02
CA GLU A 78 10.42 -0.22 2.17
C GLU A 78 10.84 -1.45 1.34
N HIS A 79 10.97 -2.61 1.98
CA HIS A 79 11.29 -3.86 1.29
C HIS A 79 10.22 -4.23 0.26
N ALA A 80 8.93 -4.08 0.61
CA ALA A 80 7.83 -4.31 -0.32
C ALA A 80 7.93 -3.40 -1.56
N ARG A 81 8.26 -2.11 -1.36
CA ARG A 81 8.49 -1.16 -2.47
C ARG A 81 9.64 -1.61 -3.38
N MET A 82 10.78 -2.02 -2.81
CA MET A 82 11.94 -2.47 -3.60
C MET A 82 11.62 -3.71 -4.43
N ASN A 83 10.95 -4.70 -3.83
CA ASN A 83 10.51 -5.90 -4.53
C ASN A 83 9.49 -5.58 -5.63
N LEU A 84 8.57 -4.65 -5.38
CA LEU A 84 7.61 -4.19 -6.37
C LEU A 84 8.30 -3.46 -7.54
N GLN A 85 9.32 -2.65 -7.28
CA GLN A 85 10.12 -1.99 -8.32
C GLN A 85 10.83 -3.01 -9.22
N LEU A 86 11.39 -4.08 -8.65
CA LEU A 86 12.01 -5.15 -9.42
C LEU A 86 10.99 -5.87 -10.31
N ALA A 87 9.84 -6.23 -9.74
CA ALA A 87 8.76 -6.88 -10.49
C ALA A 87 8.19 -5.98 -11.60
N TYR A 88 8.06 -4.68 -11.32
CA TYR A 88 7.65 -3.68 -12.30
C TYR A 88 8.63 -3.57 -13.46
N ALA A 89 9.94 -3.46 -13.19
CA ALA A 89 10.96 -3.38 -14.23
C ALA A 89 10.95 -4.62 -15.15
N LYS A 90 10.74 -5.81 -14.57
CA LYS A 90 10.53 -7.05 -15.32
C LYS A 90 9.28 -6.96 -16.20
N ALA A 91 8.14 -6.56 -15.63
CA ALA A 91 6.87 -6.46 -16.36
C ALA A 91 6.91 -5.42 -17.49
N VAL A 92 7.64 -4.31 -17.32
CA VAL A 92 7.89 -3.31 -18.37
C VAL A 92 8.68 -3.92 -19.53
N SER A 93 9.73 -4.70 -19.21
CA SER A 93 10.55 -5.37 -20.22
C SER A 93 9.73 -6.37 -21.05
N GLU A 94 8.89 -7.16 -20.39
CA GLU A 94 8.00 -8.14 -21.04
C GLU A 94 6.93 -7.47 -21.92
N ALA A 95 6.33 -6.36 -21.47
CA ALA A 95 5.35 -5.62 -22.27
C ALA A 95 5.97 -4.99 -23.53
N GLY A 96 7.25 -4.59 -23.46
CA GLY A 96 7.99 -4.06 -24.61
C GLY A 96 8.31 -5.12 -25.67
N SER A 97 8.57 -6.37 -25.26
CA SER A 97 8.78 -7.49 -26.19
C SER A 97 7.51 -7.88 -26.95
N ASP A 98 6.35 -7.91 -26.29
CA ASP A 98 5.06 -8.26 -26.93
C ASP A 98 4.62 -7.26 -28.02
N THR A 99 5.13 -6.03 -28.00
CA THR A 99 4.80 -4.98 -28.99
C THR A 99 5.71 -5.02 -30.22
N SER A 100 6.80 -5.79 -30.18
CA SER A 100 7.83 -5.84 -31.24
C SER A 100 7.73 -7.08 -32.15
N GLU A 101 6.74 -7.96 -31.94
CA GLU A 101 6.33 -9.06 -32.82
C GLU A 101 5.08 -8.69 -33.64
#